data_AF-A0A316GVA2-F1
#
_entry.id   AF-A0A316GVA2-F1
#
_cell.length_a   1.000
_cell.length_b   1.000
_cell.length_c   1.000
_cell.angle_alpha   90.00
_cell.angle_beta   90.00
_cell.angle_gamma   90.00
#
_symmetry.space_group_name_H-M   'P 1'
#
loop_
_entity.id
_entity.type
_entity.pdbx_description
1 polymer ?
#
loop_
_entity_poly.entity_id
_entity_poly.type
_entity_poly.pdbx_seq_one_letter_code
_entity_poly.pdbx_strand_id
1 'polypeptide(L)' 'LGEFASKYGYVMNGGTSAKALSVYELQAKEFTGYWSGQQSLDDALKNTEKGMAELLK' A
#
# COMPACT_ATOMS: atom_id res chain seq x y z
N LEU A 1 3.61 -29.38 18.49
CA LEU A 1 2.86 -28.27 17.85
C LEU A 1 3.52 -26.89 18.04
N GLY A 2 4.46 -26.70 19.00
CA GLY A 2 5.12 -25.41 19.24
C GLY A 2 6.32 -25.06 18.35
N GLU A 3 6.97 -26.02 17.67
CA GLU A 3 8.24 -25.77 16.98
C GLU A 3 8.15 -25.46 15.47
N PHE A 4 6.98 -25.59 14.84
CA PHE A 4 6.80 -25.24 13.42
C PHE A 4 6.31 -23.81 13.16
N ALA A 5 5.77 -23.13 14.18
CA ALA A 5 5.29 -21.76 14.05
C ALA A 5 6.43 -20.72 14.07
N SER A 6 7.59 -21.04 14.65
CA SER A 6 8.69 -20.07 14.82
C SER A 6 9.59 -19.90 13.58
N LYS A 7 9.55 -20.82 12.60
CA LYS A 7 10.41 -20.73 11.40
C LYS A 7 9.78 -20.03 10.19
N TYR A 8 8.45 -19.99 10.12
CA TYR A 8 7.71 -19.33 9.02
C TYR A 8 6.63 -18.37 9.51
N GLY A 9 6.37 -18.32 10.82
CA GLY A 9 5.59 -17.26 11.43
C GLY A 9 6.44 -16.01 11.49
N TYR A 10 6.56 -15.30 10.36
CA TYR A 10 6.74 -13.86 10.39
C TYR A 10 5.45 -13.31 10.99
N VAL A 11 5.32 -13.43 12.31
CA VAL A 11 4.26 -12.79 13.07
C VAL A 11 4.58 -11.31 12.94
N MET A 12 3.99 -10.69 11.92
CA MET A 12 3.86 -9.24 11.79
C MET A 12 2.98 -8.76 12.95
N ASN A 13 3.50 -8.85 14.17
CA ASN A 13 2.92 -8.24 15.35
C ASN A 13 3.08 -6.73 15.19
N GLY A 14 2.05 -6.08 14.65
CA GLY A 14 1.73 -4.69 15.01
C GLY A 14 2.01 -3.57 14.01
N GLY A 15 1.99 -3.79 12.68
CA GLY A 15 2.14 -2.67 11.72
C GLY A 15 1.43 -2.82 10.37
N THR A 16 1.13 -4.04 9.94
CA THR A 16 0.71 -4.33 8.55
C THR A 16 -0.71 -3.87 8.23
N SER A 17 -1.63 -3.88 9.21
CA SER A 17 -2.99 -3.35 9.02
C SER A 17 -3.03 -1.82 9.00
N ALA A 18 -2.16 -1.13 9.75
CA ALA A 18 -2.09 0.33 9.75
C ALA A 18 -1.59 0.88 8.41
N LYS A 19 -0.62 0.19 7.78
CA LYS A 19 -0.11 0.55 6.45
C LYS A 19 -1.10 0.23 5.33
N ALA A 20 -1.95 -0.79 5.50
CA ALA A 20 -2.96 -1.15 4.49
C ALA A 20 -3.95 0.01 4.24
N LEU A 21 -4.40 0.71 5.29
CA LEU A 21 -5.29 1.86 5.13
C LEU A 21 -4.63 2.97 4.29
N SER A 22 -3.38 3.33 4.60
CA SER A 22 -2.65 4.36 3.84
C SER A 22 -2.44 4.00 2.36
N VAL A 23 -2.34 2.70 2.04
CA VAL A 23 -2.26 2.24 0.65
C VAL A 23 -3.59 2.46 -0.06
N TYR A 24 -4.72 2.13 0.57
CA TYR A 24 -6.05 2.37 0.00
C TYR A 24 -6.34 3.86 -0.18
N GLU A 25 -5.95 4.69 0.79
CA GLU A 25 -6.10 6.15 0.70
C GLU A 25 -5.29 6.74 -0.45
N LEU A 26 -4.03 6.29 -0.61
CA LEU A 26 -3.18 6.69 -1.72
C LEU A 26 -3.81 6.32 -3.07
N GLN A 27 -4.21 5.07 -3.24
CA GLN A 27 -4.85 4.61 -4.49
C GLN A 27 -6.12 5.40 -4.79
N ALA A 28 -6.98 5.60 -3.78
CA ALA A 28 -8.22 6.35 -3.92
C ALA A 28 -7.95 7.80 -4.35
N LYS A 29 -6.97 8.47 -3.73
CA LYS A 29 -6.58 9.84 -4.09
C LYS A 29 -6.12 9.93 -5.55
N GLU A 30 -5.17 9.08 -5.95
CA GLU A 30 -4.56 9.18 -7.28
C GLU A 30 -5.59 8.86 -8.39
N PHE A 31 -6.40 7.81 -8.22
CA PHE A 31 -7.44 7.48 -9.21
C PHE A 31 -8.61 8.49 -9.22
N THR A 32 -8.94 9.09 -8.08
CA THR A 32 -9.90 10.21 -8.05
C THR A 32 -9.38 11.41 -8.82
N GLY A 33 -8.09 11.74 -8.71
CA GLY A 33 -7.45 12.78 -9.50
C GLY A 33 -7.48 12.50 -11.01
N TYR A 34 -7.32 11.24 -11.40
CA TYR A 34 -7.46 10.84 -12.80
C TYR A 34 -8.91 10.99 -13.28
N TRP A 35 -9.89 10.45 -12.55
CA TRP A 35 -11.31 10.52 -12.94
C TRP A 35 -11.87 11.95 -12.94
N SER A 36 -11.33 12.85 -12.12
CA SER A 36 -11.70 14.27 -12.11
C SER A 36 -11.01 15.09 -13.20
N GLY A 37 -10.07 14.49 -13.96
CA GLY A 37 -9.29 15.17 -15.00
C GLY A 37 -8.16 16.06 -14.46
N GLN A 38 -7.80 15.94 -13.18
CA GLN A 38 -6.72 16.71 -12.55
C GLN A 38 -5.31 16.16 -12.88
N GLN A 39 -5.20 14.89 -13.28
CA GLN A 39 -3.96 14.27 -13.73
C GLN A 39 -4.18 13.22 -14.82
N SER A 40 -3.12 12.87 -15.54
CA SER A 40 -3.15 11.80 -16.55
C SER A 40 -3.18 10.40 -15.90
N LEU A 41 -3.59 9.39 -16.67
CA LEU A 41 -3.55 8.00 -16.20
C LEU A 41 -2.12 7.56 -15.87
N ASP A 42 -1.15 7.94 -16.71
CA ASP A 42 0.26 7.59 -16.52
C ASP A 42 0.84 8.23 -15.26
N ASP A 43 0.50 9.50 -14.99
CA ASP A 43 0.91 10.17 -13.76
C ASP A 43 0.27 9.52 -12.53
N ALA A 44 -1.02 9.18 -12.59
CA ALA A 44 -1.72 8.52 -11.48
C ALA A 44 -1.09 7.15 -11.15
N LEU A 45 -0.75 6.36 -12.17
CA LEU A 45 -0.09 5.05 -11.99
C LEU A 45 1.32 5.22 -11.38
N LYS A 46 2.11 6.16 -11.91
CA LYS A 46 3.47 6.43 -11.44
C LYS A 46 3.51 6.95 -10.00
N ASN A 47 2.59 7.86 -9.66
CA ASN A 47 2.46 8.40 -8.31
C ASN A 47 2.00 7.32 -7.32
N THR A 48 1.05 6.47 -7.74
CA THR A 48 0.58 5.33 -6.95
C THR A 48 1.71 4.34 -6.68
N GLU A 49 2.46 3.94 -7.71
CA GLU A 49 3.60 3.03 -7.58
C GLU A 49 4.63 3.58 -6.60
N LYS A 50 5.05 4.84 -6.80
CA LYS A 50 6.03 5.49 -5.94
C LYS A 50 5.55 5.58 -4.49
N GLY A 51 4.33 6.03 -4.27
CA GLY A 51 3.79 6.19 -2.92
C GLY A 51 3.62 4.85 -2.20
N MET A 52 3.18 3.79 -2.89
CA MET A 52 3.12 2.45 -2.31
C MET A 52 4.52 1.92 -1.98
N ALA A 53 5.50 2.14 -2.85
CA ALA A 53 6.89 1.75 -2.60
C ALA A 53 7.50 2.46 -1.38
N GLU A 54 7.07 3.69 -1.06
CA GLU A 54 7.47 4.40 0.15
C GLU A 54 6.75 3.87 1.40
N LEU A 55 5.45 3.63 1.30
CA LEU A 55 4.64 3.12 2.42
C LEU A 55 5.04 1.70 2.84
N LEU A 56 5.49 0.87 1.89
CA LEU A 56 5.83 -0.53 2.12
C LEU A 56 7.31 -0.79 2.48
N LYS A 57 8.14 0.24 2.52
CA LYS A 57 9.50 0.18 3.11
C LYS A 57 9.44 0.05 4.63
#